data_AF-A0A9Q8JG35-F1
#
_entry.id   AF-A0A9Q8JG35-F1
#
_cell.length_a   1.000
_cell.length_b   1.000
_cell.length_c   1.000
_cell.angle_alpha   90.00
_cell.angle_beta   90.00
_cell.angle_gamma   90.00
#
_symmetry.space_group_name_H-M   'P 1'
#
loop_
_entity.id
_entity.type
_entity.pdbx_description
1 polymer ?
#
loop_
_entity_poly.entity_id
_entity_poly.type
_entity_poly.pdbx_seq_one_letter_code
_entity_poly.pdbx_strand_id
1 'polypeptide(L)'
;MVKQGSFASVSSVKQLRQFKQRTKLAESQAIQPEQIKEFLVVRYHLTQNARLAPVTKETMQRFLMAWLDNATAQTWALTTITQQTLGQIATQVPWQFYALVNSEWRRFQKFLQKEVPAMPLATRRMVTAEAETITALVAQQLALNWFLTMYAAMPDRLSAVTEQQVADLQQSLLSDDQINWQNVATVYSTAPFVMPTDADEGTVTWLQTLTDLTADQLK
;
A
#
# COMPACT_ATOMS: atom_id res chain seq x y z
N MET A 1 3.75 -23.24 -7.14
CA MET A 1 2.78 -22.55 -6.26
C MET A 1 3.47 -21.29 -5.75
N VAL A 2 2.92 -20.10 -6.02
CA VAL A 2 3.42 -18.85 -5.43
C VAL A 2 2.85 -18.74 -4.02
N LYS A 3 3.66 -18.34 -3.02
CA LYS A 3 3.15 -18.00 -1.69
C LYS A 3 2.36 -16.69 -1.78
N GLN A 4 1.04 -16.78 -1.81
CA GLN A 4 0.19 -15.63 -1.49
C GLN A 4 0.41 -15.26 -0.02
N GLY A 5 1.15 -14.18 0.23
CA GLY A 5 1.26 -13.61 1.56
C GLY A 5 -0.04 -12.91 1.92
N SER A 6 -0.70 -13.34 3.00
CA SER A 6 -1.95 -12.73 3.46
C SER A 6 -1.69 -11.32 3.98
N PHE A 7 -1.87 -10.33 3.09
CA PHE A 7 -1.79 -8.90 3.41
C PHE A 7 -2.88 -8.49 4.40
N ALA A 8 -4.00 -9.21 4.38
CA ALA A 8 -5.05 -9.14 5.39
C ALA A 8 -4.49 -9.37 6.82
N SER A 9 -3.68 -10.41 7.05
CA SER A 9 -3.28 -10.89 8.39
C SER A 9 -2.30 -10.02 9.20
N VAL A 10 -1.93 -8.81 8.74
CA VAL A 10 -0.81 -8.04 9.31
C VAL A 10 -1.19 -7.36 10.64
N SER A 11 -1.00 -8.08 11.75
CA SER A 11 -1.43 -7.67 13.11
C SER A 11 -0.68 -6.46 13.74
N SER A 12 -1.06 -5.26 13.32
CA SER A 12 -0.50 -3.96 13.74
C SER A 12 -0.43 -3.75 15.27
N VAL A 13 -1.46 -4.17 16.01
CA VAL A 13 -1.66 -3.80 17.43
C VAL A 13 -0.70 -4.54 18.38
N LYS A 14 -0.32 -5.80 18.09
CA LYS A 14 0.52 -6.60 18.99
C LYS A 14 1.96 -6.07 19.06
N GLN A 15 2.55 -5.71 17.91
CA GLN A 15 3.91 -5.21 17.82
C GLN A 15 4.09 -3.88 18.57
N LEU A 16 3.17 -2.92 18.36
CA LEU A 16 3.18 -1.61 19.02
C LEU A 16 3.14 -1.67 20.56
N ARG A 17 2.55 -2.72 21.15
CA ARG A 17 2.51 -2.90 22.62
C ARG A 17 3.84 -3.39 23.18
N GLN A 18 4.55 -4.27 22.48
CA GLN A 18 5.86 -4.79 22.94
C GLN A 18 6.95 -3.71 22.89
N PHE A 19 6.94 -2.84 21.87
CA PHE A 19 7.95 -1.78 21.75
C PHE A 19 7.97 -0.83 22.97
N LYS A 20 6.80 -0.46 23.52
CA LYS A 20 6.70 0.45 24.68
C LYS A 20 7.39 -0.06 25.96
N GLN A 21 7.62 -1.37 26.10
CA GLN A 21 8.43 -1.92 27.20
C GLN A 21 9.94 -1.86 26.90
N ARG A 22 10.34 -1.89 25.62
CA ARG A 22 11.74 -1.86 25.17
C ARG A 22 12.34 -0.45 25.07
N THR A 23 11.53 0.58 24.82
CA THR A 23 12.03 1.95 24.54
C THR A 23 12.82 2.60 25.69
N LYS A 24 12.78 2.06 26.92
CA LYS A 24 13.48 2.62 28.09
C LYS A 24 14.99 2.31 28.18
N LEU A 25 15.58 1.59 27.23
CA LEU A 25 16.94 1.02 27.40
C LEU A 25 17.95 1.32 26.27
N ALA A 26 17.61 2.05 25.21
CA ALA A 26 18.52 2.25 24.08
C ALA A 26 18.34 3.60 23.34
N GLU A 27 18.97 4.67 23.84
CA GLU A 27 19.13 5.95 23.11
C GLU A 27 20.49 6.08 22.39
N SER A 28 21.39 5.10 22.51
CA SER A 28 22.79 5.21 22.05
C SER A 28 23.35 3.98 21.30
N GLN A 29 22.50 3.05 20.84
CA GLN A 29 22.95 1.91 20.01
C GLN A 29 22.33 1.97 18.61
N ALA A 30 23.12 1.58 17.61
CA ALA A 30 22.62 1.39 16.26
C ALA A 30 21.65 0.20 16.23
N ILE A 31 20.52 0.37 15.54
CA ILE A 31 19.55 -0.72 15.33
C ILE A 31 20.12 -1.73 14.33
N GLN A 32 19.75 -3.00 14.49
CA GLN A 32 20.12 -4.06 13.57
C GLN A 32 19.21 -4.06 12.32
N PRO A 33 19.65 -4.63 11.17
CA PRO A 33 18.87 -4.60 9.92
C PRO A 33 17.44 -5.16 10.04
N GLU A 34 17.23 -6.18 10.86
CA GLU A 34 15.93 -6.79 11.14
C GLU A 34 14.98 -5.88 11.96
N GLN A 35 15.53 -4.91 12.70
CA GLN A 35 14.74 -3.96 13.49
C GLN A 35 14.21 -2.78 12.67
N ILE A 36 14.67 -2.61 11.41
CA ILE A 36 14.27 -1.51 10.53
C ILE A 36 12.76 -1.41 10.34
N LYS A 37 12.07 -2.56 10.19
CA LYS A 37 10.62 -2.58 10.00
C LYS A 37 9.87 -2.07 11.23
N GLU A 38 10.23 -2.55 12.43
CA GLU A 38 9.66 -2.10 13.71
C GLU A 38 9.94 -0.60 13.92
N PHE A 39 11.19 -0.17 13.69
CA PHE A 39 11.60 1.23 13.82
C PHE A 39 10.78 2.16 12.92
N LEU A 40 10.70 1.89 11.61
CA LEU A 40 9.99 2.77 10.68
C LEU A 40 8.47 2.77 10.90
N VAL A 41 7.86 1.65 11.30
CA VAL A 41 6.44 1.61 11.68
C VAL A 41 6.16 2.48 12.91
N VAL A 42 7.04 2.44 13.92
CA VAL A 42 6.94 3.32 15.11
C VAL A 42 7.19 4.80 14.74
N ARG A 43 8.20 5.11 13.92
CA ARG A 43 8.47 6.48 13.45
C ARG A 43 7.33 7.05 12.62
N TYR A 44 6.69 6.24 11.76
CA TYR A 44 5.50 6.65 11.02
C TYR A 44 4.34 6.94 11.99
N HIS A 45 4.11 6.05 12.96
CA HIS A 45 3.07 6.25 13.96
C HIS A 45 3.26 7.55 14.76
N LEU A 46 4.48 7.87 15.17
CA LEU A 46 4.78 9.06 15.96
C LEU A 46 4.75 10.37 15.14
N THR A 47 5.02 10.32 13.83
CA THR A 47 5.16 11.53 13.00
C THR A 47 3.99 11.81 12.06
N GLN A 48 3.18 10.81 11.69
CA GLN A 48 2.10 10.95 10.70
C GLN A 48 0.70 10.76 11.31
N ASN A 49 0.52 9.80 12.23
CA ASN A 49 -0.82 9.31 12.60
C ASN A 49 -1.71 10.32 13.35
N ALA A 50 -1.15 11.38 13.93
CA ALA A 50 -1.94 12.38 14.69
C ALA A 50 -2.89 13.21 13.81
N ARG A 51 -2.66 13.27 12.49
CA ARG A 51 -3.46 14.02 11.51
C ARG A 51 -4.38 13.16 10.62
N LEU A 52 -4.33 11.83 10.76
CA LEU A 52 -4.99 10.90 9.84
C LEU A 52 -6.32 10.42 10.42
N ALA A 53 -7.36 10.41 9.59
CA ALA A 53 -8.63 9.73 9.91
C ALA A 53 -8.38 8.23 10.18
N PRO A 54 -9.18 7.55 11.03
CA PRO A 54 -8.89 6.18 11.47
C PRO A 54 -8.66 5.17 10.32
N VAL A 55 -9.49 5.21 9.27
CA VAL A 55 -9.35 4.32 8.10
C VAL A 55 -8.10 4.63 7.28
N THR A 56 -7.78 5.91 7.05
CA THR A 56 -6.54 6.34 6.36
C THR A 56 -5.30 5.96 7.14
N LYS A 57 -5.34 6.11 8.47
CA LYS A 57 -4.27 5.73 9.40
C LYS A 57 -3.98 4.24 9.32
N GLU A 58 -5.00 3.38 9.41
CA GLU A 58 -4.79 1.94 9.32
C GLU A 58 -4.34 1.52 7.92
N THR A 59 -4.95 2.07 6.87
CA THR A 59 -4.58 1.84 5.47
C THR A 59 -3.10 2.16 5.21
N MET A 60 -2.63 3.33 5.65
CA MET A 60 -1.23 3.72 5.48
C MET A 60 -0.27 2.94 6.37
N GLN A 61 -0.70 2.47 7.55
CA GLN A 61 0.12 1.53 8.35
C GLN A 61 0.22 0.16 7.68
N ARG A 62 -0.86 -0.41 7.15
CA ARG A 62 -0.86 -1.69 6.42
C ARG A 62 -0.02 -1.59 5.15
N PHE A 63 -0.20 -0.52 4.36
CA PHE A 63 0.63 -0.23 3.19
C PHE A 63 2.13 -0.11 3.56
N LEU A 64 2.49 0.67 4.58
CA LEU A 64 3.88 0.79 5.04
C LEU A 64 4.48 -0.57 5.43
N MET A 65 3.71 -1.43 6.11
CA MET A 65 4.21 -2.74 6.55
C MET A 65 4.56 -3.65 5.37
N ALA A 66 3.72 -3.72 4.33
CA ALA A 66 4.02 -4.50 3.12
C ALA A 66 5.08 -3.83 2.22
N TRP A 67 5.12 -2.49 2.19
CA TRP A 67 6.17 -1.74 1.50
C TRP A 67 7.56 -2.07 2.08
N LEU A 68 7.65 -2.17 3.41
CA LEU A 68 8.88 -2.54 4.10
C LEU A 68 9.26 -4.02 3.96
N ASP A 69 8.33 -4.93 3.64
CA ASP A 69 8.66 -6.32 3.31
C ASP A 69 9.38 -6.44 1.95
N ASN A 70 9.15 -5.50 1.03
CA ASN A 70 9.84 -5.40 -0.25
C ASN A 70 11.15 -4.58 -0.17
N ALA A 71 11.33 -3.77 0.86
CA ALA A 71 12.45 -2.83 1.03
C ALA A 71 13.77 -3.49 1.51
N THR A 72 14.19 -4.58 0.87
CA THR A 72 15.32 -5.42 1.30
C THR A 72 16.70 -4.83 0.93
N ALA A 73 16.84 -4.26 -0.27
CA ALA A 73 18.10 -3.78 -0.84
C ALA A 73 18.74 -2.59 -0.08
N GLN A 74 20.04 -2.33 -0.27
CA GLN A 74 20.74 -1.23 0.41
C GLN A 74 20.28 0.17 -0.04
N THR A 75 19.91 0.30 -1.31
CA THR A 75 19.28 1.48 -1.89
C THR A 75 17.82 1.15 -2.21
N TRP A 76 16.90 2.00 -1.78
CA TRP A 76 15.46 1.82 -1.92
C TRP A 76 14.93 2.68 -3.07
N ALA A 77 14.72 2.08 -4.23
CA ALA A 77 14.03 2.69 -5.36
C ALA A 77 12.52 2.73 -5.06
N LEU A 78 11.97 3.95 -4.88
CA LEU A 78 10.58 4.12 -4.48
C LEU A 78 9.61 3.51 -5.49
N THR A 79 9.83 3.71 -6.79
CA THR A 79 8.99 3.19 -7.88
C THR A 79 8.91 1.67 -7.81
N THR A 80 10.05 0.99 -7.87
CA THR A 80 10.15 -0.47 -7.91
C THR A 80 9.52 -1.14 -6.69
N ILE A 81 9.85 -0.67 -5.48
CA ILE A 81 9.32 -1.23 -4.23
C ILE A 81 7.81 -0.99 -4.16
N THR A 82 7.34 0.17 -4.63
CA THR A 82 5.91 0.49 -4.64
C THR A 82 5.15 -0.36 -5.65
N GLN A 83 5.63 -0.51 -6.88
CA GLN A 83 5.01 -1.36 -7.91
C GLN A 83 4.94 -2.82 -7.44
N GLN A 84 6.01 -3.35 -6.84
CA GLN A 84 6.01 -4.68 -6.23
C GLN A 84 4.99 -4.81 -5.08
N THR A 85 4.87 -3.79 -4.23
CA THR A 85 3.93 -3.76 -3.11
C THR A 85 2.47 -3.71 -3.60
N LEU A 86 2.19 -2.82 -4.56
CA LEU A 86 0.86 -2.69 -5.18
C LEU A 86 0.45 -4.00 -5.90
N GLY A 87 1.38 -4.66 -6.58
CA GLY A 87 1.15 -5.95 -7.25
C GLY A 87 1.03 -7.16 -6.31
N GLN A 88 1.60 -7.10 -5.09
CA GLN A 88 1.38 -8.12 -4.06
C GLN A 88 0.04 -7.95 -3.34
N ILE A 89 -0.37 -6.70 -3.11
CA ILE A 89 -1.67 -6.38 -2.52
C ILE A 89 -2.78 -6.71 -3.51
N ALA A 90 -2.66 -6.25 -4.77
CA ALA A 90 -3.57 -6.50 -5.88
C ALA A 90 -5.06 -6.49 -5.46
N THR A 91 -5.76 -7.60 -5.67
CA THR A 91 -7.20 -7.76 -5.39
C THR A 91 -7.52 -8.13 -3.93
N GLN A 92 -6.54 -8.17 -3.01
CA GLN A 92 -6.77 -8.42 -1.57
C GLN A 92 -7.46 -7.25 -0.85
N VAL A 93 -7.67 -6.12 -1.53
CA VAL A 93 -8.30 -4.90 -0.99
C VAL A 93 -9.23 -4.25 -2.03
N PRO A 94 -10.25 -3.48 -1.61
CA PRO A 94 -11.09 -2.71 -2.52
C PRO A 94 -10.34 -1.49 -3.08
N TRP A 95 -10.82 -0.91 -4.18
CA TRP A 95 -10.15 0.20 -4.88
C TRP A 95 -9.94 1.45 -4.01
N GLN A 96 -10.78 1.68 -2.99
CA GLN A 96 -10.63 2.79 -2.05
C GLN A 96 -9.31 2.75 -1.25
N PHE A 97 -8.70 1.57 -1.07
CA PHE A 97 -7.34 1.44 -0.51
C PHE A 97 -6.34 2.26 -1.34
N TYR A 98 -6.39 2.10 -2.66
CA TYR A 98 -5.50 2.74 -3.61
C TYR A 98 -5.71 4.27 -3.67
N ALA A 99 -6.94 4.74 -3.48
CA ALA A 99 -7.26 6.17 -3.37
C ALA A 99 -6.62 6.82 -2.13
N LEU A 100 -6.68 6.14 -0.97
CA LEU A 100 -6.05 6.61 0.26
C LEU A 100 -4.50 6.57 0.16
N VAL A 101 -3.93 5.56 -0.50
CA VAL A 101 -2.48 5.50 -0.76
C VAL A 101 -2.04 6.62 -1.72
N ASN A 102 -2.75 6.86 -2.82
CA ASN A 102 -2.42 7.92 -3.78
C ASN A 102 -2.49 9.33 -3.14
N SER A 103 -3.54 9.61 -2.36
CA SER A 103 -3.74 10.93 -1.72
C SER A 103 -2.73 11.22 -0.60
N GLU A 104 -2.30 10.22 0.19
CA GLU A 104 -1.23 10.37 1.19
C GLU A 104 0.19 10.22 0.61
N TRP A 105 0.37 9.79 -0.64
CA TRP A 105 1.68 9.44 -1.21
C TRP A 105 2.75 10.52 -1.07
N ARG A 106 2.47 11.78 -1.44
CA ARG A 106 3.43 12.90 -1.33
C ARG A 106 3.96 13.07 0.11
N ARG A 107 3.18 12.62 1.09
CA ARG A 107 3.39 12.73 2.53
C ARG A 107 4.19 11.51 3.03
N PHE A 108 3.87 10.32 2.50
CA PHE A 108 4.62 9.06 2.66
C PHE A 108 6.04 9.11 2.05
N GLN A 109 6.18 9.60 0.82
CA GLN A 109 7.46 9.80 0.13
C GLN A 109 8.40 10.70 0.94
N LYS A 110 7.89 11.85 1.42
CA LYS A 110 8.66 12.77 2.28
C LYS A 110 9.06 12.13 3.61
N PHE A 111 8.20 11.30 4.20
CA PHE A 111 8.54 10.51 5.39
C PHE A 111 9.73 9.57 5.10
N LEU A 112 9.67 8.76 4.02
CA LEU A 112 10.74 7.84 3.67
C LEU A 112 12.05 8.57 3.36
N GLN A 113 12.02 9.60 2.52
CA GLN A 113 13.20 10.40 2.15
C GLN A 113 13.87 11.08 3.35
N LYS A 114 13.11 11.41 4.41
CA LYS A 114 13.63 12.01 5.64
C LYS A 114 14.15 10.98 6.64
N GLU A 115 13.34 9.96 6.94
CA GLU A 115 13.57 9.08 8.09
C GLU A 115 14.47 7.88 7.73
N VAL A 116 14.43 7.35 6.50
CA VAL A 116 15.27 6.21 6.08
C VAL A 116 16.77 6.57 6.09
N PRO A 117 17.22 7.71 5.53
CA PRO A 117 18.62 8.11 5.59
C PRO A 117 19.03 8.72 6.95
N ALA A 118 18.13 8.75 7.93
CA ALA A 118 18.35 9.22 9.29
C ALA A 118 18.17 8.11 10.35
N MET A 119 17.92 6.86 9.93
CA MET A 119 17.91 5.71 10.85
C MET A 119 19.29 5.52 11.49
N PRO A 120 19.36 5.17 12.80
CA PRO A 120 20.62 4.87 13.48
C PRO A 120 21.14 3.49 13.06
N LEU A 121 21.65 3.38 11.83
CA LEU A 121 22.21 2.15 11.26
C LEU A 121 23.73 2.26 11.14
N ALA A 122 24.43 1.13 11.29
CA ALA A 122 25.87 1.05 11.02
C ALA A 122 26.21 1.38 9.55
N THR A 123 25.33 0.98 8.61
CA THR A 123 25.43 1.32 7.19
C THR A 123 24.17 2.06 6.75
N ARG A 124 24.32 3.33 6.37
CA ARG A 124 23.21 4.20 5.93
C ARG A 124 22.50 3.62 4.70
N ARG A 125 21.16 3.49 4.77
CA ARG A 125 20.33 3.20 3.59
C ARG A 125 19.98 4.48 2.85
N MET A 126 19.88 4.37 1.52
CA MET A 126 19.57 5.49 0.62
C MET A 126 18.18 5.29 0.01
N VAL A 127 17.46 6.38 -0.28
CA VAL A 127 16.17 6.35 -0.97
C VAL A 127 16.31 7.10 -2.29
N THR A 128 16.00 6.45 -3.41
CA THR A 128 15.93 7.07 -4.74
C THR A 128 14.47 7.23 -5.15
N ALA A 129 14.14 8.42 -5.65
CA ALA A 129 12.85 8.70 -6.27
C ALA A 129 13.12 8.97 -7.76
N GLU A 130 12.40 8.28 -8.63
CA GLU A 130 12.44 8.49 -10.08
C GLU A 130 11.37 9.52 -10.48
N ALA A 131 11.23 9.78 -11.79
CA ALA A 131 10.30 10.78 -12.32
C ALA A 131 8.84 10.30 -12.39
N GLU A 132 8.59 9.00 -12.31
CA GLU A 132 7.24 8.44 -12.46
C GLU A 132 6.34 8.79 -11.26
N THR A 133 5.07 9.09 -11.56
CA THR A 133 4.09 9.46 -10.53
C THR A 133 3.45 8.21 -9.92
N ILE A 134 3.15 8.27 -8.62
CA ILE A 134 2.30 7.26 -7.97
C ILE A 134 0.96 7.06 -8.69
N THR A 135 0.46 8.12 -9.32
CA THR A 135 -0.81 8.16 -10.02
C THR A 135 -0.80 7.28 -11.26
N ALA A 136 0.30 7.23 -12.02
CA ALA A 136 0.50 6.28 -13.10
C ALA A 136 0.55 4.83 -12.57
N LEU A 137 1.39 4.56 -11.56
CA LEU A 137 1.52 3.23 -10.94
C LEU A 137 0.19 2.70 -10.39
N VAL A 138 -0.58 3.56 -9.74
CA VAL A 138 -1.88 3.18 -9.16
C VAL A 138 -2.94 3.00 -10.25
N ALA A 139 -2.99 3.85 -11.27
CA ALA A 139 -3.91 3.66 -12.39
C ALA A 139 -3.63 2.35 -13.15
N GLN A 140 -2.34 2.03 -13.39
CA GLN A 140 -1.92 0.75 -13.96
C GLN A 140 -2.34 -0.43 -13.08
N GLN A 141 -2.09 -0.37 -11.77
CA GLN A 141 -2.48 -1.46 -10.87
C GLN A 141 -4.00 -1.62 -10.80
N LEU A 142 -4.78 -0.54 -10.82
CA LEU A 142 -6.24 -0.60 -10.84
C LEU A 142 -6.76 -1.25 -12.12
N ALA A 143 -6.17 -0.96 -13.29
CA ALA A 143 -6.50 -1.65 -14.53
C ALA A 143 -6.19 -3.16 -14.45
N LEU A 144 -4.99 -3.53 -14.00
CA LEU A 144 -4.59 -4.94 -13.80
C LEU A 144 -5.51 -5.67 -12.82
N ASN A 145 -5.82 -5.03 -11.67
CA ASN A 145 -6.70 -5.58 -10.65
C ASN A 145 -8.12 -5.81 -11.16
N TRP A 146 -8.66 -4.90 -11.99
CA TRP A 146 -9.98 -5.11 -12.58
C TRP A 146 -10.01 -6.34 -13.48
N PHE A 147 -9.02 -6.54 -14.36
CA PHE A 147 -8.91 -7.76 -15.17
C PHE A 147 -8.76 -9.03 -14.31
N LEU A 148 -7.93 -8.98 -13.26
CA LEU A 148 -7.75 -10.07 -12.30
C LEU A 148 -9.05 -10.45 -11.58
N THR A 149 -9.89 -9.47 -11.20
CA THR A 149 -11.19 -9.72 -10.57
C THR A 149 -12.24 -10.19 -11.58
N MET A 150 -12.37 -9.49 -12.71
CA MET A 150 -13.37 -9.76 -13.75
C MET A 150 -13.20 -11.14 -14.41
N TYR A 151 -11.96 -11.60 -14.56
CA TYR A 151 -11.63 -12.91 -15.15
C TYR A 151 -11.09 -13.93 -14.13
N ALA A 152 -11.32 -13.72 -12.83
CA ALA A 152 -10.88 -14.65 -11.77
C ALA A 152 -11.36 -16.10 -11.98
N ALA A 153 -12.53 -16.29 -12.58
CA ALA A 153 -13.12 -17.59 -12.92
C ALA A 153 -12.90 -18.01 -14.40
N MET A 154 -12.11 -17.26 -15.18
CA MET A 154 -11.90 -17.47 -16.62
C MET A 154 -10.41 -17.37 -17.00
N PRO A 155 -9.57 -18.37 -16.63
CA PRO A 155 -8.12 -18.31 -16.84
C PRO A 155 -7.70 -18.04 -18.30
N ASP A 156 -8.41 -18.63 -19.26
CA ASP A 156 -8.13 -18.46 -20.71
C ASP A 156 -8.45 -17.04 -21.23
N ARG A 157 -9.30 -16.29 -20.52
CA ARG A 157 -9.52 -14.86 -20.80
C ARG A 157 -8.46 -13.99 -20.14
N LEU A 158 -8.06 -14.34 -18.92
CA LEU A 158 -7.02 -13.63 -18.18
C LEU A 158 -5.65 -13.73 -18.88
N SER A 159 -5.30 -14.91 -19.41
CA SER A 159 -4.07 -15.11 -20.20
C SER A 159 -4.10 -14.47 -21.59
N ALA A 160 -5.30 -14.09 -22.08
CA ALA A 160 -5.49 -13.37 -23.33
C ALA A 160 -5.57 -11.84 -23.16
N VAL A 161 -5.44 -11.31 -21.93
CA VAL A 161 -5.37 -9.85 -21.70
C VAL A 161 -4.04 -9.32 -22.24
N THR A 162 -4.13 -8.36 -23.15
CA THR A 162 -2.98 -7.70 -23.77
C THR A 162 -2.55 -6.44 -23.01
N GLU A 163 -1.28 -6.05 -23.16
CA GLU A 163 -0.75 -4.80 -22.61
C GLU A 163 -1.54 -3.57 -23.08
N GLN A 164 -2.01 -3.58 -24.34
CA GLN A 164 -2.87 -2.51 -24.88
C GLN A 164 -4.20 -2.41 -24.12
N GLN A 165 -4.87 -3.52 -23.81
CA GLN A 165 -6.12 -3.50 -23.04
C GLN A 165 -5.92 -2.99 -21.60
N VAL A 166 -4.75 -3.25 -21.00
CA VAL A 166 -4.37 -2.66 -19.70
C VAL A 166 -4.15 -1.16 -19.83
N ALA A 167 -3.46 -0.70 -20.89
CA ALA A 167 -3.20 0.72 -21.16
C ALA A 167 -4.49 1.50 -21.47
N ASP A 168 -5.39 0.95 -22.30
CA ASP A 168 -6.69 1.54 -22.63
C ASP A 168 -7.56 1.71 -21.39
N LEU A 169 -7.61 0.67 -20.54
CA LEU A 169 -8.34 0.72 -19.26
C LEU A 169 -7.69 1.74 -18.31
N GLN A 170 -6.37 1.71 -18.14
CA GLN A 170 -5.61 2.69 -17.35
C GLN A 170 -5.93 4.13 -17.78
N GLN A 171 -5.93 4.41 -19.10
CA GLN A 171 -6.24 5.73 -19.63
C GLN A 171 -7.68 6.16 -19.33
N SER A 172 -8.64 5.23 -19.35
CA SER A 172 -10.05 5.54 -19.00
C SER A 172 -10.26 5.88 -17.51
N LEU A 173 -9.32 5.49 -16.63
CA LEU A 173 -9.32 5.84 -15.21
C LEU A 173 -8.73 7.22 -14.92
N LEU A 174 -8.19 7.91 -15.93
CA LEU A 174 -7.51 9.21 -15.78
C LEU A 174 -8.35 10.38 -16.33
N SER A 175 -8.17 11.56 -15.71
CA SER A 175 -8.55 12.88 -16.22
C SER A 175 -7.47 13.86 -15.78
N ASP A 176 -6.94 14.67 -16.71
CA ASP A 176 -5.97 15.73 -16.40
C ASP A 176 -4.75 15.22 -15.60
N ASP A 177 -4.21 14.07 -16.02
CA ASP A 177 -3.14 13.29 -15.36
C ASP A 177 -3.40 12.90 -13.89
N GLN A 178 -4.66 12.96 -13.43
CA GLN A 178 -5.12 12.50 -12.12
C GLN A 178 -6.11 11.33 -12.25
N ILE A 179 -6.19 10.47 -11.22
CA ILE A 179 -7.17 9.37 -11.22
C ILE A 179 -8.56 9.93 -10.96
N ASN A 180 -9.47 9.67 -11.88
CA ASN A 180 -10.88 9.97 -11.73
C ASN A 180 -11.56 8.85 -10.92
N TRP A 181 -11.69 9.05 -9.61
CA TRP A 181 -12.30 8.07 -8.70
C TRP A 181 -13.77 7.74 -9.02
N GLN A 182 -14.48 8.61 -9.75
CA GLN A 182 -15.83 8.30 -10.23
C GLN A 182 -15.79 7.27 -11.36
N ASN A 183 -14.85 7.40 -12.30
CA ASN A 183 -14.62 6.39 -13.34
C ASN A 183 -14.17 5.05 -12.70
N VAL A 184 -13.26 5.09 -11.72
CA VAL A 184 -12.85 3.90 -10.95
C VAL A 184 -14.05 3.23 -10.29
N ALA A 185 -14.91 3.98 -9.58
CA ALA A 185 -16.10 3.43 -8.94
C ALA A 185 -17.07 2.78 -9.94
N THR A 186 -17.30 3.41 -11.10
CA THR A 186 -18.13 2.87 -12.18
C THR A 186 -17.53 1.58 -12.76
N VAL A 187 -16.23 1.57 -13.07
CA VAL A 187 -15.50 0.38 -13.58
C VAL A 187 -15.55 -0.78 -12.57
N TYR A 188 -15.28 -0.51 -11.29
CA TYR A 188 -15.30 -1.53 -10.24
C TYR A 188 -16.71 -2.02 -9.87
N SER A 189 -17.78 -1.29 -10.22
CA SER A 189 -19.15 -1.81 -10.03
C SER A 189 -19.45 -3.06 -10.87
N THR A 190 -18.72 -3.30 -11.96
CA THR A 190 -18.85 -4.53 -12.77
C THR A 190 -18.03 -5.70 -12.23
N ALA A 191 -17.10 -5.44 -11.30
CA ALA A 191 -16.16 -6.41 -10.74
C ALA A 191 -15.98 -6.11 -9.23
N PRO A 192 -17.04 -6.33 -8.41
CA PRO A 192 -17.06 -5.90 -7.01
C PRO A 192 -16.04 -6.65 -6.16
N PHE A 193 -15.51 -5.96 -5.15
CA PHE A 193 -14.60 -6.56 -4.16
C PHE A 193 -15.30 -7.66 -3.34
N VAL A 194 -14.62 -8.79 -3.17
CA VAL A 194 -15.10 -9.93 -2.37
C VAL A 194 -14.32 -9.95 -1.05
N MET A 195 -15.05 -9.88 0.07
CA MET A 195 -14.46 -9.93 1.42
C MET A 195 -13.75 -11.29 1.65
N PRO A 196 -12.49 -11.33 2.14
CA PRO A 196 -11.82 -12.57 2.47
C PRO A 196 -12.53 -13.33 3.59
N THR A 197 -12.66 -14.66 3.44
CA THR A 197 -13.35 -15.53 4.40
C THR A 197 -12.49 -15.97 5.58
N ASP A 198 -11.18 -15.73 5.52
CA ASP A 198 -10.15 -16.15 6.50
C ASP A 198 -9.51 -14.96 7.25
N ALA A 199 -9.97 -13.73 7.01
CA ALA A 199 -9.48 -12.53 7.67
C ALA A 199 -9.95 -12.44 9.14
N ASP A 200 -9.14 -11.79 9.98
CA ASP A 200 -9.52 -11.49 11.36
C ASP A 200 -10.57 -10.36 11.44
N GLU A 201 -11.32 -10.32 12.55
CA GLU A 201 -12.38 -9.34 12.83
C GLU A 201 -11.93 -7.88 12.63
N GLY A 202 -10.71 -7.52 13.03
CA GLY A 202 -10.18 -6.17 12.85
C GLY A 202 -9.93 -5.84 11.38
N THR A 203 -9.39 -6.79 10.63
CA THR A 203 -9.19 -6.68 9.18
C THR A 203 -10.52 -6.63 8.41
N VAL A 204 -11.51 -7.45 8.78
CA VAL A 204 -12.86 -7.38 8.20
C VAL A 204 -13.49 -6.01 8.46
N THR A 205 -13.41 -5.52 9.70
CA THR A 205 -13.93 -4.17 10.07
C THR A 205 -13.25 -3.06 9.27
N TRP A 206 -11.92 -3.12 9.09
CA TRP A 206 -11.16 -2.17 8.28
C TRP A 206 -11.54 -2.22 6.79
N LEU A 207 -11.69 -3.42 6.22
CA LEU A 207 -12.12 -3.61 4.82
C LEU A 207 -13.56 -3.12 4.59
N GLN A 208 -14.48 -3.35 5.53
CA GLN A 208 -15.84 -2.79 5.50
C GLN A 208 -15.81 -1.26 5.51
N THR A 209 -15.04 -0.68 6.45
CA THR A 209 -14.85 0.78 6.55
C THR A 209 -14.23 1.38 5.27
N LEU A 210 -13.45 0.60 4.51
CA LEU A 210 -12.95 1.00 3.19
C LEU A 210 -14.01 0.93 2.09
N THR A 211 -14.85 -0.12 2.05
CA THR A 211 -15.91 -0.26 1.05
C THR A 211 -17.02 0.77 1.20
N ASP A 212 -17.24 1.27 2.42
CA ASP A 212 -18.21 2.33 2.72
C ASP A 212 -17.78 3.72 2.21
N LEU A 213 -16.51 3.89 1.81
CA LEU A 213 -16.01 5.16 1.25
C LEU A 213 -16.47 5.34 -0.21
N THR A 214 -17.07 6.49 -0.48
CA THR A 214 -17.55 6.91 -1.80
C THR A 214 -16.48 7.72 -2.56
N ALA A 215 -16.61 7.79 -3.89
CA ALA A 215 -15.71 8.59 -4.73
C ALA A 215 -15.69 10.09 -4.36
N ASP A 216 -16.81 10.64 -3.86
CA ASP A 216 -16.89 12.03 -3.38
C ASP A 216 -16.06 12.29 -2.11
N GLN A 217 -15.84 11.27 -1.27
CA GLN A 217 -15.03 11.35 -0.05
C GLN A 217 -13.52 11.16 -0.30
N LEU A 218 -13.12 10.95 -1.56
CA LEU A 218 -11.76 10.58 -1.99
C LEU A 218 -11.13 11.63 -2.94
N LYS A 219 -11.69 12.84 -2.97
CA LYS A 219 -11.24 14.01 -3.73
C LYS A 219 -10.18 14.82 -2.99
#